data_AF-A0A562M647-F1
#
_entry.id   AF-A0A562M647-F1
#
_cell.length_a   1.000
_cell.length_b   1.000
_cell.length_c   1.000
_cell.angle_alpha   90.00
_cell.angle_beta   90.00
_cell.angle_gamma   90.00
#
_symmetry.space_group_name_H-M   'P 1'
#
loop_
_entity.id
_entity.type
_entity.pdbx_description
1 polymer ?
#
loop_
_entity_poly.entity_id
_entity_poly.type
_entity_poly.pdbx_seq_one_letter_code
_entity_poly.pdbx_strand_id
1 'polypeptide(L)'
;MKRQGLHNPAVLTAVASTPQGQKAIATTLENTSTGVNATVSIVKGILKMGLFLGVGYFVYKKIFNGFSPLKENKRDRPSNISTGMAKNKAEAIYSAMYGVGNGFKSVKQNLMGVNPNGFVRIHNAFGLRKGINPLSKKMTLIEWFGDQFSQNELMELRFLIPNFF
;
A
#
# COMPACT_ATOMS: atom_id res chain seq x y z
N MET A 1 -34.61 -27.75 28.67
CA MET A 1 -34.63 -26.33 29.06
C MET A 1 -33.34 -25.66 28.57
N LYS A 2 -33.43 -24.47 27.98
CA LYS A 2 -32.37 -23.77 27.22
C LYS A 2 -31.16 -23.41 28.10
N ARG A 3 -29.94 -23.64 27.60
CA ARG A 3 -28.69 -23.14 28.21
C ARG A 3 -28.57 -21.63 27.97
N GLN A 4 -28.63 -20.83 29.04
CA GLN A 4 -28.32 -19.39 29.00
C GLN A 4 -26.83 -19.18 29.30
N GLY A 5 -26.15 -18.44 28.44
CA GLY A 5 -24.70 -18.38 28.34
C GLY A 5 -24.01 -17.46 29.36
N LEU A 6 -22.75 -17.80 29.61
CA LEU A 6 -21.72 -17.09 30.37
C LEU A 6 -21.20 -15.83 29.62
N HIS A 7 -22.08 -15.16 28.87
CA HIS A 7 -21.74 -14.03 28.00
C HIS A 7 -22.54 -12.78 28.37
N ASN A 8 -22.99 -12.69 29.62
CA ASN A 8 -23.62 -11.48 30.14
C ASN A 8 -22.62 -10.74 31.04
N PRO A 9 -22.10 -9.56 30.63
CA PRO A 9 -21.11 -8.79 31.40
C PRO A 9 -21.58 -8.43 32.82
N ALA A 10 -22.89 -8.49 33.08
CA ALA A 10 -23.48 -8.28 34.40
C ALA A 10 -23.06 -9.33 35.46
N VAL A 11 -22.73 -10.55 35.04
CA VAL A 11 -22.31 -11.62 35.97
C VAL A 11 -20.87 -11.42 36.41
N LEU A 12 -20.00 -10.93 35.51
CA LEU A 12 -18.61 -10.60 35.82
C LEU A 12 -18.51 -9.40 36.78
N THR A 13 -19.39 -8.41 36.62
CA THR A 13 -19.45 -7.27 37.54
C THR A 13 -19.92 -7.67 38.93
N ALA A 14 -20.85 -8.63 39.05
CA ALA A 14 -21.36 -9.07 40.35
C ALA A 14 -20.30 -9.75 41.21
N VAL A 15 -19.41 -10.55 40.60
CA VAL A 15 -18.29 -11.23 41.28
C VAL A 15 -17.23 -10.22 41.75
N ALA A 16 -16.95 -9.19 40.94
CA ALA A 16 -16.01 -8.11 41.27
C ALA A 16 -16.49 -7.20 42.41
N SER A 17 -17.81 -7.13 42.65
CA SER A 17 -18.41 -6.34 43.74
C SER A 17 -18.55 -7.08 45.07
N THR A 18 -18.17 -8.37 45.15
CA THR A 18 -18.21 -9.10 46.43
C THR A 18 -17.05 -8.71 47.35
N PRO A 19 -17.22 -8.70 48.68
CA PRO A 19 -16.13 -8.42 49.62
C PRO A 19 -14.93 -9.35 49.47
N GLN A 20 -15.16 -10.62 49.07
CA GLN A 20 -14.11 -11.59 48.78
C GLN A 20 -13.37 -11.27 47.46
N GLY A 21 -14.07 -10.85 46.42
CA GLY A 21 -13.48 -10.40 45.16
C GLY A 21 -12.65 -9.12 45.31
N GLN A 22 -13.13 -8.15 46.09
CA GLN A 22 -12.39 -6.93 46.37
C GLN A 22 -11.14 -7.17 47.23
N LYS A 23 -11.19 -8.11 48.19
CA LYS A 23 -10.00 -8.51 48.96
C LYS A 23 -8.92 -9.12 48.08
N ALA A 24 -9.27 -10.01 47.14
CA ALA A 24 -8.29 -10.58 46.22
C ALA A 24 -7.62 -9.51 45.34
N ILE A 25 -8.39 -8.51 44.88
CA ILE A 25 -7.88 -7.38 44.10
C ILE A 25 -6.99 -6.47 44.97
N ALA A 26 -7.38 -6.20 46.22
CA ALA A 26 -6.60 -5.40 47.16
C ALA A 26 -5.27 -6.07 47.55
N THR A 27 -5.24 -7.39 47.78
CA THR A 27 -3.99 -8.11 48.10
C THR A 27 -3.03 -8.16 46.90
N THR A 28 -3.53 -8.20 45.66
CA THR A 28 -2.68 -7.97 44.48
C THR A 28 -2.19 -6.53 44.37
N LEU A 29 -2.99 -5.54 44.79
CA LEU A 29 -2.64 -4.12 44.65
C LEU A 29 -1.63 -3.67 45.73
N GLU A 30 -1.74 -4.17 46.96
CA GLU A 30 -0.86 -3.82 48.08
C GLU A 30 0.55 -4.43 47.93
N ASN A 31 0.67 -5.62 47.34
CA ASN A 31 1.98 -6.22 46.97
C ASN A 31 2.66 -5.50 45.79
N THR A 32 1.99 -4.54 45.17
CA THR A 32 2.51 -3.74 44.05
C THR A 32 2.84 -2.31 44.49
N SER A 33 3.22 -2.09 45.76
CA SER A 33 3.48 -0.73 46.29
C SER A 33 4.97 -0.35 46.40
N THR A 34 5.91 -1.21 45.99
CA THR A 34 7.37 -0.92 46.06
C THR A 34 8.10 -0.90 44.71
N GLY A 35 7.41 -1.10 43.57
CA GLY A 35 8.08 -1.23 42.26
C GLY A 35 7.42 -0.53 41.04
N VAL A 36 6.37 0.28 41.21
CA VAL A 36 5.51 0.70 40.08
C VAL A 36 5.95 1.98 39.36
N ASN A 37 6.72 2.85 40.01
CA ASN A 37 7.06 4.15 39.39
C ASN A 37 8.11 4.05 38.27
N ALA A 38 8.95 3.01 38.25
CA ALA A 38 9.93 2.80 37.18
C ALA A 38 9.32 2.09 35.96
N THR A 39 8.50 1.07 36.17
CA THR A 39 8.01 0.19 35.10
C THR A 39 6.96 0.86 34.19
N VAL A 40 6.07 1.70 34.74
CA VAL A 40 5.04 2.40 33.93
C VAL A 40 5.65 3.45 32.99
N SER A 41 6.73 4.12 33.42
CA SER A 41 7.44 5.11 32.61
C SER A 41 8.23 4.47 31.47
N ILE A 42 8.85 3.31 31.73
CA ILE A 42 9.61 2.56 30.71
C ILE A 42 8.67 2.02 29.63
N VAL A 43 7.51 1.44 30.00
CA VAL A 43 6.54 0.93 29.03
C VAL A 43 5.94 2.06 28.18
N LYS A 44 5.56 3.21 28.78
CA LYS A 44 5.07 4.38 28.01
C LYS A 44 6.15 4.99 27.11
N GLY A 45 7.41 5.03 27.56
CA GLY A 45 8.55 5.52 26.78
C GLY A 45 8.86 4.64 25.57
N ILE A 46 8.92 3.32 25.76
CA ILE A 46 9.13 2.34 24.69
C ILE A 46 7.97 2.36 23.69
N LEU A 47 6.72 2.48 24.14
CA LEU A 47 5.56 2.52 23.25
C LEU A 47 5.54 3.77 22.36
N LYS A 48 5.89 4.94 22.92
CA LYS A 48 6.02 6.19 22.14
C LYS A 48 7.18 6.11 21.16
N MET A 49 8.34 5.64 21.59
CA MET A 49 9.52 5.50 20.72
C MET A 49 9.29 4.48 19.60
N GLY A 50 8.61 3.36 19.88
CA GLY A 50 8.17 2.40 18.88
C GLY A 50 7.15 2.98 17.88
N LEU A 51 6.23 3.85 18.33
CA LEU A 51 5.32 4.57 17.46
C LEU A 51 6.06 5.57 16.56
N PHE A 52 7.01 6.34 17.09
CA PHE A 52 7.82 7.27 16.29
C PHE A 52 8.73 6.56 15.30
N LEU A 53 9.36 5.45 15.69
CA LEU A 53 10.15 4.62 14.79
C LEU A 53 9.28 3.91 13.74
N GLY A 54 8.10 3.43 14.13
CA GLY A 54 7.14 2.79 13.21
C GLY A 54 6.56 3.78 12.20
N VAL A 55 6.16 4.98 12.64
CA VAL A 55 5.68 6.06 11.77
C VAL A 55 6.82 6.59 10.90
N GLY A 56 8.00 6.79 11.47
CA GLY A 56 9.21 7.21 10.74
C GLY A 56 9.60 6.23 9.64
N TYR A 57 9.64 4.94 9.96
CA TYR A 57 9.89 3.87 8.98
C TYR A 57 8.79 3.78 7.92
N PHE A 58 7.52 3.93 8.31
CA PHE A 58 6.39 3.92 7.37
C PHE A 58 6.46 5.11 6.40
N VAL A 59 6.71 6.31 6.91
CA VAL A 59 6.88 7.52 6.11
C VAL A 59 8.13 7.41 5.23
N TYR A 60 9.24 6.94 5.77
CA TYR A 60 10.47 6.69 5.01
C TYR A 60 10.24 5.69 3.88
N LYS A 61 9.60 4.54 4.15
CA LYS A 61 9.26 3.56 3.12
C LYS A 61 8.28 4.11 2.08
N LYS A 62 7.34 4.97 2.49
CA LYS A 62 6.38 5.62 1.59
C LYS A 62 7.02 6.70 0.72
N ILE A 63 8.05 7.39 1.22
CA ILE A 63 8.78 8.44 0.49
C ILE A 63 9.87 7.84 -0.40
N PHE A 64 10.67 6.91 0.12
CA PHE A 64 11.82 6.34 -0.59
C PHE A 64 11.50 5.08 -1.43
N ASN A 65 10.42 4.35 -1.12
CA ASN A 65 9.88 3.28 -2.00
C ASN A 65 8.50 3.67 -2.59
N GLY A 66 8.20 4.97 -2.64
CA GLY A 66 6.96 5.52 -3.16
C GLY A 66 6.98 5.69 -4.68
N PHE A 67 5.81 5.56 -5.31
CA PHE A 67 5.65 5.93 -6.71
C PHE A 67 5.92 7.43 -6.88
N SER A 68 6.86 7.79 -7.76
CA SER A 68 7.07 9.18 -8.14
C SER A 68 6.31 9.48 -9.45
N PRO A 69 5.22 10.27 -9.40
CA PRO A 69 4.47 10.59 -10.61
C PRO A 69 5.29 11.49 -11.54
N LEU A 70 5.20 11.21 -12.84
CA LEU A 70 5.80 12.03 -13.89
C LEU A 70 5.00 13.32 -14.04
N LYS A 71 5.69 14.44 -14.28
CA LYS A 71 5.04 15.72 -14.55
C LYS A 71 4.76 15.84 -16.05
N GLU A 72 3.56 16.29 -16.39
CA GLU A 72 3.24 16.67 -17.77
C GLU A 72 4.17 17.80 -18.21
N ASN A 73 4.69 17.69 -19.43
CA ASN A 73 5.54 18.69 -20.03
C ASN A 73 4.66 19.81 -20.61
N LYS A 74 4.84 21.03 -20.10
CA LYS A 74 4.10 22.21 -20.56
C LYS A 74 4.43 22.64 -22.00
N ARG A 75 5.58 22.19 -22.53
CA ARG A 75 5.99 22.46 -23.92
C ARG A 75 5.29 21.55 -24.92
N ASP A 76 4.86 20.38 -24.48
CA ASP A 76 4.13 19.43 -25.31
C ASP A 76 2.65 19.75 -25.33
N ARG A 77 1.93 19.23 -26.33
CA ARG A 77 0.47 19.35 -26.37
C ARG A 77 -0.15 18.77 -25.09
N PRO A 78 -1.20 19.39 -24.52
CA PRO A 78 -1.92 18.84 -23.38
C PRO A 78 -2.35 17.39 -23.63
N SER A 79 -2.46 16.58 -22.58
CA SER A 79 -2.92 15.20 -22.71
C SER A 79 -4.21 15.11 -23.51
N ASN A 80 -4.21 14.28 -24.56
CA ASN A 80 -5.38 14.05 -25.39
C ASN A 80 -6.39 13.05 -24.78
N ILE A 81 -6.09 12.53 -23.58
CA ILE A 81 -6.97 11.63 -22.84
C ILE A 81 -7.34 12.23 -21.47
N SER A 82 -8.54 11.90 -20.99
CA SER A 82 -8.98 12.25 -19.64
C SER A 82 -8.31 11.38 -18.58
N THR A 83 -8.36 11.80 -17.31
CA THR A 83 -7.84 11.03 -16.18
C THR A 83 -8.57 9.69 -16.02
N GLY A 84 -9.89 9.65 -16.22
CA GLY A 84 -10.67 8.41 -16.20
C GLY A 84 -10.26 7.45 -17.32
N MET A 85 -10.05 7.97 -18.54
CA MET A 85 -9.57 7.16 -19.65
C MET A 85 -8.15 6.64 -19.42
N ALA A 86 -7.26 7.47 -18.84
CA ALA A 86 -5.93 7.06 -18.46
C ALA A 86 -5.93 5.90 -17.45
N LYS A 87 -6.82 5.95 -16.45
CA LYS A 87 -7.01 4.85 -15.49
C LYS A 87 -7.48 3.56 -16.18
N ASN A 88 -8.50 3.66 -17.05
CA ASN A 88 -8.99 2.49 -17.78
C ASN A 88 -7.91 1.86 -18.67
N LYS A 89 -7.14 2.68 -19.39
CA LYS A 89 -6.00 2.22 -20.18
C LYS A 89 -4.91 1.59 -19.32
N ALA A 90 -4.60 2.17 -18.17
CA ALA A 90 -3.60 1.62 -17.24
C ALA A 90 -4.00 0.24 -16.70
N GLU A 91 -5.26 0.03 -16.31
CA GLU A 91 -5.74 -1.28 -15.88
C GLU A 91 -5.75 -2.30 -17.03
N ALA A 92 -6.13 -1.88 -18.24
CA ALA A 92 -6.10 -2.75 -19.42
C ALA A 92 -4.67 -3.16 -19.77
N ILE A 93 -3.71 -2.23 -19.73
CA ILE A 93 -2.29 -2.49 -19.95
C ILE A 93 -1.73 -3.43 -18.90
N TYR A 94 -2.00 -3.18 -17.61
CA TYR A 94 -1.59 -4.08 -16.53
C TYR A 94 -2.15 -5.49 -16.73
N SER A 95 -3.46 -5.60 -16.99
CA SER A 95 -4.13 -6.89 -17.18
C SER A 95 -3.59 -7.65 -18.40
N ALA A 96 -3.24 -6.93 -19.47
CA ALA A 96 -2.62 -7.53 -20.65
C ALA A 96 -1.23 -8.11 -20.35
N MET A 97 -0.39 -7.38 -19.60
CA MET A 97 0.96 -7.83 -19.23
C MET A 97 0.97 -8.90 -18.15
N TYR A 98 -0.02 -8.90 -17.25
CA TYR A 98 -0.16 -9.90 -16.19
C TYR A 98 -0.77 -11.22 -16.69
N GLY A 99 -1.43 -11.20 -17.85
CA GLY A 99 -2.09 -12.36 -18.45
C GLY A 99 -1.11 -13.40 -19.04
N VAL A 100 -1.66 -14.38 -19.77
CA VAL A 100 -0.84 -15.40 -20.46
C VAL A 100 -0.10 -14.76 -21.64
N GLY A 101 1.22 -14.91 -21.68
CA GLY A 101 2.11 -14.23 -22.62
C GLY A 101 2.62 -12.89 -22.06
N ASN A 102 3.13 -12.00 -22.93
CA ASN A 102 3.59 -10.66 -22.51
C ASN A 102 2.55 -9.55 -22.78
N GLY A 103 1.49 -9.83 -23.55
CA GLY A 103 0.41 -8.88 -23.84
C GLY A 103 0.81 -7.72 -24.77
N PHE A 104 1.95 -7.80 -25.47
CA PHE A 104 2.53 -6.68 -26.22
C PHE A 104 1.56 -6.01 -27.20
N LYS A 105 0.86 -6.80 -28.02
CA LYS A 105 -0.12 -6.30 -29.00
C LYS A 105 -1.24 -5.47 -28.35
N SER A 106 -1.75 -5.95 -27.21
CA SER A 106 -2.80 -5.26 -26.45
C SER A 106 -2.28 -3.97 -25.82
N VAL A 107 -1.03 -3.98 -25.30
CA VAL A 107 -0.38 -2.77 -24.78
C VAL A 107 -0.20 -1.74 -25.88
N LYS A 108 0.36 -2.14 -27.02
CA LYS A 108 0.54 -1.29 -28.20
C LYS A 108 -0.78 -0.64 -28.61
N GLN A 109 -1.85 -1.41 -28.73
CA GLN A 109 -3.17 -0.89 -29.12
C GLN A 109 -3.76 0.08 -28.09
N ASN A 110 -3.52 -0.11 -26.80
CA ASN A 110 -3.96 0.83 -25.77
C ASN A 110 -3.18 2.16 -25.80
N LEU A 111 -1.94 2.13 -26.30
CA LEU A 111 -1.06 3.30 -26.40
C LEU A 111 -1.16 4.02 -27.76
N MET A 112 -1.71 3.37 -28.78
CA MET A 112 -1.92 3.99 -30.09
C MET A 112 -2.74 5.28 -29.99
N GLY A 113 -2.24 6.34 -30.64
CA GLY A 113 -2.87 7.65 -30.66
C GLY A 113 -2.78 8.43 -29.35
N VAL A 114 -2.13 7.92 -28.31
CA VAL A 114 -1.88 8.64 -27.07
C VAL A 114 -0.67 9.57 -27.25
N ASN A 115 -0.80 10.85 -26.90
CA ASN A 115 0.31 11.79 -26.97
C ASN A 115 1.22 11.71 -25.72
N PRO A 116 2.40 12.36 -25.70
CA PRO A 116 3.36 12.26 -24.58
C PRO A 116 2.75 12.56 -23.20
N ASN A 117 1.98 13.65 -23.07
CA ASN A 117 1.31 13.99 -21.82
C ASN A 117 0.18 13.01 -21.47
N GLY A 118 -0.47 12.41 -22.46
CA GLY A 118 -1.41 11.31 -22.26
C GLY A 118 -0.72 10.07 -21.70
N PHE A 119 0.47 9.73 -22.18
CA PHE A 119 1.25 8.63 -21.62
C PHE A 119 1.66 8.91 -20.18
N VAL A 120 2.08 10.14 -19.86
CA VAL A 120 2.35 10.56 -18.47
C VAL A 120 1.13 10.29 -17.58
N ARG A 121 -0.08 10.59 -18.03
CA ARG A 121 -1.30 10.26 -17.27
C ARG A 121 -1.52 8.78 -17.09
N ILE A 122 -1.30 7.97 -18.13
CA ILE A 122 -1.42 6.50 -18.05
C ILE A 122 -0.39 5.96 -17.05
N HIS A 123 0.87 6.37 -17.18
CA HIS A 123 1.95 6.00 -16.27
C HIS A 123 1.60 6.35 -14.81
N ASN A 124 1.09 7.57 -14.58
CA ASN A 124 0.71 8.02 -13.26
C ASN A 124 -0.51 7.27 -12.70
N ALA A 125 -1.47 6.93 -13.55
CA ALA A 125 -2.64 6.13 -13.16
C ALA A 125 -2.28 4.66 -12.90
N PHE A 126 -1.26 4.14 -13.59
CA PHE A 126 -0.73 2.79 -13.39
C PHE A 126 -0.09 2.66 -12.00
N GLY A 127 0.72 3.65 -11.62
CA GLY A 127 1.36 3.72 -10.31
C GLY A 127 2.41 2.63 -10.11
N LEU A 128 2.41 2.01 -8.94
CA LEU A 128 3.27 0.86 -8.61
C LEU A 128 2.46 -0.42 -8.55
N ARG A 129 2.76 -1.39 -9.42
CA ARG A 129 2.09 -2.69 -9.49
C ARG A 129 3.09 -3.83 -9.21
N LYS A 130 2.66 -4.87 -8.49
CA LYS A 130 3.48 -6.06 -8.26
C LYS A 130 3.66 -6.82 -9.57
N GLY A 131 4.88 -7.27 -9.87
CA GLY A 131 5.20 -8.11 -11.02
C GLY A 131 4.46 -9.45 -11.03
N ILE A 132 4.68 -10.25 -12.08
CA ILE A 132 4.16 -11.64 -12.17
C ILE A 132 4.65 -12.47 -10.98
N ASN A 133 5.90 -12.27 -10.55
CA ASN A 133 6.42 -12.89 -9.34
C ASN A 133 5.90 -12.15 -8.08
N PRO A 134 5.11 -12.81 -7.20
CA PRO A 134 4.51 -12.17 -6.02
C PRO A 134 5.53 -11.70 -4.97
N LEU A 135 6.77 -12.20 -5.04
CA LEU A 135 7.90 -11.79 -4.20
C LEU A 135 8.72 -10.64 -4.81
N SER A 136 8.42 -10.23 -6.05
CA SER A 136 9.13 -9.12 -6.68
C SER A 136 8.79 -7.79 -6.01
N LYS A 137 9.70 -6.82 -6.20
CA LYS A 137 9.40 -5.43 -5.89
C LYS A 137 8.26 -4.95 -6.79
N LYS A 138 7.52 -3.93 -6.31
CA LYS A 138 6.54 -3.25 -7.16
C LYS A 138 7.28 -2.43 -8.21
N MET A 139 6.72 -2.38 -9.40
CA MET A 139 7.29 -1.75 -10.58
C MET A 139 6.32 -0.71 -11.14
N THR A 140 6.88 0.35 -11.69
CA THR A 140 6.21 1.36 -12.51
C THR A 140 5.86 0.79 -13.88
N LEU A 141 5.08 1.52 -14.67
CA LEU A 141 4.70 1.08 -16.01
C LEU A 141 5.92 0.87 -16.92
N ILE A 142 6.93 1.75 -16.82
CA ILE A 142 8.16 1.67 -17.63
C ILE A 142 8.99 0.45 -17.22
N GLU A 143 9.13 0.21 -15.91
CA GLU A 143 9.82 -0.98 -15.40
C GLU A 143 9.09 -2.27 -15.82
N TRP A 144 7.75 -2.27 -15.80
CA TRP A 144 6.94 -3.36 -16.33
C TRP A 144 7.20 -3.63 -17.82
N PHE A 145 7.36 -2.59 -18.63
CA PHE A 145 7.68 -2.78 -20.05
C PHE A 145 9.07 -3.39 -20.22
N GLY A 146 10.07 -2.93 -19.46
CA GLY A 146 11.42 -3.48 -19.47
C GLY A 146 11.50 -4.93 -19.01
N ASP A 147 10.61 -5.34 -18.09
CA ASP A 147 10.53 -6.71 -17.56
C ASP A 147 9.80 -7.67 -18.51
N GLN A 148 8.75 -7.20 -19.20
CA GLN A 148 7.88 -8.06 -20.02
C GLN A 148 8.21 -8.09 -21.51
N PHE A 149 8.87 -7.06 -22.04
CA PHE A 149 9.08 -6.91 -23.49
C PHE A 149 10.54 -7.05 -23.90
N SER A 150 10.74 -7.63 -25.08
CA SER A 150 12.03 -7.72 -25.75
C SER A 150 12.50 -6.35 -26.25
N GLN A 151 13.79 -6.22 -26.59
CA GLN A 151 14.35 -4.97 -27.11
C GLN A 151 13.67 -4.49 -28.39
N ASN A 152 13.24 -5.41 -29.26
CA ASN A 152 12.54 -5.08 -30.50
C ASN A 152 11.13 -4.51 -30.21
N GLU A 153 10.41 -5.12 -29.27
CA GLU A 153 9.09 -4.65 -28.84
C GLU A 153 9.18 -3.30 -28.13
N LEU A 154 10.20 -3.09 -27.29
CA LEU A 154 10.47 -1.79 -26.68
C LEU A 154 10.78 -0.71 -27.73
N MET A 155 11.51 -1.07 -28.79
CA MET A 155 11.78 -0.16 -29.90
C MET A 155 10.48 0.25 -30.61
N GLU A 156 9.56 -0.67 -30.83
CA GLU A 156 8.23 -0.35 -31.37
C GLU A 156 7.43 0.59 -30.45
N LEU A 157 7.52 0.42 -29.12
CA LEU A 157 6.88 1.35 -28.17
C LEU A 157 7.52 2.73 -28.18
N ARG A 158 8.85 2.82 -28.37
CA ARG A 158 9.56 4.10 -28.51
C ARG A 158 9.06 4.91 -29.71
N PHE A 159 8.70 4.25 -30.81
CA PHE A 159 8.11 4.94 -31.97
C PHE A 159 6.72 5.53 -31.66
N LEU A 160 5.95 4.88 -30.78
CA LEU A 160 4.64 5.39 -30.37
C LEU A 160 4.75 6.49 -29.32
N ILE A 161 5.70 6.36 -28.40
CA ILE A 161 5.85 7.25 -27.26
C ILE A 161 7.31 7.69 -27.14
N PRO A 162 7.72 8.70 -27.92
CA PRO A 162 9.10 9.15 -27.92
C PRO A 162 9.49 9.70 -26.54
N ASN A 163 10.75 9.48 -26.16
CA ASN A 163 11.40 10.00 -24.96
C ASN A 163 11.05 9.34 -23.61
N PHE A 164 10.41 8.16 -23.57
CA PHE A 164 10.09 7.46 -22.32
C PHE A 164 10.85 6.15 -22.06
N PHE A 165 11.56 5.61 -23.06
CA PHE A 165 12.34 4.38 -22.96
C PHE A 165 13.71 4.54 -23.56
#